data_AF-A0A1I2P6I9-F1
#
_entry.id   AF-A0A1I2P6I9-F1
#
_cell.length_a   1.000
_cell.length_b   1.000
_cell.length_c   1.000
_cell.angle_alpha   90.00
_cell.angle_beta   90.00
_cell.angle_gamma   90.00
#
_symmetry.space_group_name_H-M   'P 1'
#
loop_
_entity.id
_entity.type
_entity.pdbx_description
1 polymer ?
#
loop_
_entity_poly.entity_id
_entity_poly.type
_entity_poly.pdbx_seq_one_letter_code
_entity_poly.pdbx_strand_id
1 'polypeptide(L)'
;MIRVFFLLIWLPALVLVQHEKTFLSEYIYVDGLAFRQQGLKSIFEKYGPIKRSPTDYECGFHSNEEQGKTYYQFIYPQITWIGSAEDGRFLADRVIFDQEGQIKWVYFKEAEFSGKSTQAEGEDFMGKNAEPIQIYGREEEELFCLGGRFTHSDDGFFFLFKQGKLIELQYWSPC
;
A
#
# COMPACT_ATOMS: atom_id res chain seq x y z
N MET A 1 -66.67 -25.06 -12.27
CA MET A 1 -65.91 -24.23 -11.32
C MET A 1 -64.44 -24.64 -11.41
N ILE A 2 -63.61 -23.87 -12.10
CA ILE A 2 -62.18 -24.14 -12.23
C ILE A 2 -61.47 -23.30 -11.15
N ARG A 3 -60.88 -23.96 -10.16
CA ARG A 3 -60.01 -23.33 -9.17
C ARG A 3 -58.64 -23.14 -9.79
N VAL A 4 -58.29 -21.90 -10.14
CA VAL A 4 -56.95 -21.53 -10.58
C VAL A 4 -56.05 -21.50 -9.33
N PHE A 5 -55.04 -22.37 -9.31
CA PHE A 5 -53.97 -22.40 -8.32
C PHE A 5 -53.02 -21.23 -8.59
N PHE A 6 -52.97 -20.25 -7.70
CA PHE A 6 -51.91 -19.23 -7.69
C PHE A 6 -50.71 -19.81 -6.92
N LEU A 7 -49.72 -20.32 -7.65
CA LEU A 7 -48.40 -20.64 -7.11
C LEU A 7 -47.57 -19.35 -7.10
N LEU A 8 -47.50 -18.67 -5.95
CA LEU A 8 -46.49 -17.65 -5.70
C LEU A 8 -45.13 -18.34 -5.63
N ILE A 9 -44.36 -18.24 -6.70
CA ILE A 9 -42.95 -18.59 -6.71
C ILE A 9 -42.21 -17.46 -5.99
N TRP A 10 -41.93 -17.67 -4.70
CA TRP A 10 -40.93 -16.90 -3.96
C TRP A 10 -39.56 -17.23 -4.56
N LEU A 11 -39.06 -16.39 -5.47
CA LEU A 11 -37.64 -16.40 -5.82
C LEU A 11 -36.87 -15.81 -4.62
N PRO A 12 -35.99 -16.58 -3.95
CA PRO A 12 -35.06 -15.97 -3.02
C PRO A 12 -34.12 -15.10 -3.86
N ALA A 13 -34.20 -13.80 -3.70
CA ALA A 13 -33.15 -12.91 -4.17
C ALA A 13 -31.87 -13.36 -3.45
N LEU A 14 -30.96 -14.00 -4.18
CA LEU A 14 -29.58 -14.16 -3.75
C LEU A 14 -29.03 -12.75 -3.61
N VAL A 15 -29.11 -12.20 -2.40
CA VAL A 15 -28.26 -11.08 -2.01
C VAL A 15 -26.85 -11.64 -2.02
N LEU A 16 -26.15 -11.47 -3.12
CA LEU A 16 -24.70 -11.58 -3.16
C LEU A 16 -24.17 -10.52 -2.20
N VAL A 17 -23.96 -10.91 -0.95
CA VAL A 17 -23.17 -10.12 -0.01
C VAL A 17 -21.77 -10.07 -0.63
N GLN A 18 -21.46 -8.98 -1.33
CA GLN A 18 -20.08 -8.66 -1.69
C GLN A 18 -19.36 -8.46 -0.37
N HIS A 19 -18.63 -9.48 0.07
CA HIS A 19 -17.74 -9.33 1.21
C HIS A 19 -16.72 -8.26 0.84
N GLU A 20 -16.72 -7.16 1.59
CA GLU A 20 -15.71 -6.12 1.43
C GLU A 20 -14.33 -6.76 1.64
N LYS A 21 -13.47 -6.64 0.63
CA LYS A 21 -12.11 -7.16 0.66
C LYS A 21 -11.34 -6.38 1.72
N THR A 22 -10.94 -7.06 2.79
CA THR A 22 -10.02 -6.50 3.76
C THR A 22 -8.66 -6.29 3.11
N PHE A 23 -8.10 -5.11 3.31
CA PHE A 23 -6.81 -4.68 2.81
C PHE A 23 -5.84 -4.49 3.99
N LEU A 24 -5.08 -5.53 4.30
CA LEU A 24 -4.28 -5.65 5.51
C LEU A 24 -2.79 -5.56 5.18
N SER A 25 -2.07 -4.71 5.92
CA SER A 25 -0.65 -4.45 5.65
C SER A 25 0.24 -5.67 5.90
N GLU A 26 -0.21 -6.63 6.71
CA GLU A 26 0.49 -7.87 7.04
C GLU A 26 0.58 -8.83 5.85
N TYR A 27 -0.27 -8.64 4.83
CA TYR A 27 -0.26 -9.44 3.60
C TYR A 27 0.58 -8.82 2.49
N ILE A 28 1.19 -7.67 2.74
CA ILE A 28 2.01 -6.98 1.77
C ILE A 28 3.46 -7.42 1.89
N TYR A 29 4.06 -7.73 0.76
CA TYR A 29 5.49 -7.96 0.62
C TYR A 29 6.05 -7.02 -0.45
N VAL A 30 7.20 -6.43 -0.18
CA VAL A 30 7.93 -5.58 -1.12
C VAL A 30 9.30 -6.17 -1.33
N ASP A 31 9.60 -6.50 -2.58
CA ASP A 31 10.83 -7.14 -2.99
C ASP A 31 11.13 -8.38 -2.11
N GLY A 32 10.10 -9.20 -1.89
CA GLY A 32 10.18 -10.43 -1.10
C GLY A 32 10.33 -10.26 0.42
N LEU A 33 10.37 -9.03 0.96
CA LEU A 33 10.31 -8.77 2.40
C LEU A 33 8.92 -8.31 2.81
N ALA A 34 8.41 -8.74 3.96
CA ALA A 34 7.15 -8.23 4.50
C ALA A 34 7.19 -6.68 4.61
N PHE A 35 6.06 -6.03 4.35
CA PHE A 35 5.96 -4.56 4.38
C PHE A 35 6.33 -3.97 5.73
N ARG A 36 5.98 -4.67 6.81
CA ARG A 36 6.42 -4.37 8.18
C ARG A 36 7.44 -5.41 8.65
N GLN A 37 8.55 -4.94 9.19
CA GLN A 37 9.70 -5.74 9.64
C GLN A 37 9.91 -5.60 11.15
N GLN A 38 10.38 -6.69 11.75
CA GLN A 38 10.85 -6.73 13.15
C GLN A 38 12.37 -6.74 13.14
N GLY A 39 12.96 -5.59 13.45
CA GLY A 39 14.39 -5.32 13.37
C GLY A 39 14.88 -5.12 11.94
N LEU A 40 16.21 -5.03 11.82
CA LEU A 40 16.91 -4.68 10.56
C LEU A 40 17.58 -5.85 9.87
N LYS A 41 17.56 -7.04 10.48
CA LYS A 41 18.36 -8.18 10.02
C LYS A 41 18.07 -8.55 8.57
N SER A 42 16.79 -8.79 8.25
CA SER A 42 16.33 -9.13 6.90
C SER A 42 16.59 -8.02 5.88
N ILE A 43 16.38 -6.76 6.28
CA ILE A 43 16.66 -5.57 5.45
C ILE A 43 18.15 -5.53 5.10
N PHE A 44 19.04 -5.69 6.08
CA PHE A 44 20.48 -5.64 5.87
C PHE A 44 21.03 -6.88 5.15
N GLU A 45 20.45 -8.05 5.36
CA GLU A 45 20.78 -9.26 4.60
C GLU A 45 20.46 -9.08 3.12
N LYS A 46 19.38 -8.36 2.79
CA LYS A 46 18.94 -8.15 1.40
C LYS A 46 19.66 -7.00 0.71
N TYR A 47 19.76 -5.84 1.34
CA TYR A 47 20.25 -4.61 0.71
C TYR A 47 21.64 -4.16 1.19
N GLY A 48 22.21 -4.85 2.17
CA GLY A 48 23.44 -4.44 2.85
C GLY A 48 23.21 -3.36 3.91
N PRO A 49 24.12 -3.20 4.88
CA PRO A 49 24.03 -2.16 5.89
C PRO A 49 24.29 -0.78 5.29
N ILE A 50 23.54 0.23 5.72
CA ILE A 50 23.74 1.63 5.35
C ILE A 50 23.59 2.54 6.58
N LYS A 51 24.11 3.76 6.49
CA LYS A 51 23.93 4.78 7.52
C LYS A 51 22.44 5.14 7.63
N ARG A 52 21.95 5.25 8.87
CA ARG A 52 20.62 5.81 9.15
C ARG A 52 20.59 7.32 8.89
N SER A 53 19.48 7.81 8.35
CA SER A 53 19.16 9.23 8.19
C SER A 53 18.06 9.64 9.15
N PRO A 54 18.09 10.84 9.76
CA PRO A 54 16.96 11.34 10.54
C PRO A 54 15.73 11.53 9.65
N THR A 55 14.54 11.40 10.24
CA THR A 55 13.29 11.82 9.60
C THR A 55 13.06 13.31 9.84
N ASP A 56 12.47 13.99 8.87
CA ASP A 56 12.09 15.40 8.89
C ASP A 56 10.57 15.60 8.72
N TYR A 57 9.77 14.56 8.95
CA TYR A 57 8.31 14.64 8.95
C TYR A 57 7.84 15.62 10.04
N GLU A 58 7.08 16.64 9.63
CA GLU A 58 6.47 17.61 10.54
C GLU A 58 5.38 16.97 11.41
N CYS A 59 4.64 16.01 10.85
CA CYS A 59 3.53 15.32 11.52
C CYS A 59 3.36 13.86 11.09
N GLY A 60 2.50 13.14 11.80
CA GLY A 60 2.14 11.74 11.54
C GLY A 60 2.95 10.72 12.34
N PHE A 61 2.77 9.44 12.03
CA PHE A 61 3.21 8.34 12.90
C PHE A 61 4.74 8.21 13.02
N HIS A 62 5.48 8.80 12.10
CA HIS A 62 6.95 8.81 12.10
C HIS A 62 7.56 10.23 12.25
N SER A 63 6.76 11.21 12.71
CA SER A 63 7.26 12.54 13.13
C SER A 63 7.97 12.42 14.47
N ASN A 64 9.23 12.86 14.54
CA ASN A 64 10.01 12.76 15.77
C ASN A 64 9.49 13.70 16.87
N GLU A 65 9.10 14.91 16.48
CA GLU A 65 8.65 15.96 17.39
C GLU A 65 7.27 15.64 17.95
N GLU A 66 6.32 15.29 17.07
CA GLU A 66 4.94 14.99 17.48
C GLU A 66 4.86 13.73 18.36
N GLN A 67 5.63 12.69 18.01
CA GLN A 67 5.60 11.41 18.72
C GLN A 67 6.55 11.40 19.93
N GLY A 68 7.41 12.41 20.11
CA GLY A 68 8.42 12.46 21.17
C GLY A 68 9.41 11.29 21.12
N LYS A 69 9.70 10.77 19.92
CA LYS A 69 10.42 9.51 19.69
C LYS A 69 11.40 9.64 18.52
N THR A 70 12.49 8.86 18.52
CA THR A 70 13.47 8.91 17.42
C THR A 70 13.18 7.87 16.34
N TYR A 71 12.60 8.31 15.23
CA TYR A 71 12.50 7.59 13.97
C TYR A 71 13.66 7.93 13.02
N TYR A 72 14.00 6.98 12.16
CA TYR A 72 15.04 7.15 11.15
C TYR A 72 14.76 6.31 9.90
N GLN A 73 15.42 6.69 8.81
CA GLN A 73 15.32 6.04 7.51
C GLN A 73 16.61 5.31 7.11
N PHE A 74 16.46 4.24 6.34
CA PHE A 74 17.51 3.63 5.52
C PHE A 74 17.13 3.75 4.06
N ILE A 75 17.86 4.59 3.33
CA ILE A 75 17.52 5.01 1.97
C ILE A 75 18.38 4.21 1.00
N TYR A 76 17.79 3.20 0.35
CA TYR A 76 18.38 2.48 -0.76
C TYR A 76 17.88 3.05 -2.09
N PRO A 77 18.52 2.75 -3.24
CA PRO A 77 18.13 3.34 -4.53
C PRO A 77 16.65 3.12 -4.90
N GLN A 78 16.09 1.97 -4.54
CA GLN A 78 14.70 1.62 -4.89
C GLN A 78 13.76 1.56 -3.69
N ILE A 79 14.25 1.45 -2.45
CA ILE A 79 13.37 1.31 -1.28
C ILE A 79 13.91 2.16 -0.13
N THR A 80 13.03 2.89 0.53
CA THR A 80 13.29 3.53 1.81
C THR A 80 12.56 2.77 2.90
N TRP A 81 13.32 2.34 3.92
CA TRP A 81 12.76 1.77 5.14
C TRP A 81 12.74 2.84 6.24
N ILE A 82 11.64 2.96 6.97
CA ILE A 82 11.50 3.88 8.11
C ILE A 82 11.13 3.12 9.36
N GLY A 83 11.61 3.55 10.52
CA GLY A 83 11.25 2.92 11.79
C GLY A 83 12.07 3.44 12.96
N SER A 84 11.99 2.74 14.09
CA SER A 84 12.73 3.12 15.30
C SER A 84 13.48 1.93 15.90
N ALA A 85 14.65 2.19 16.50
CA ALA A 85 15.37 1.19 17.28
C ALA A 85 14.63 0.85 18.57
N GLU A 86 13.89 1.82 19.13
CA GLU A 86 13.27 1.71 20.45
C GLU A 86 12.13 0.70 20.48
N ASP A 87 11.32 0.63 19.41
CA ASP A 87 10.30 -0.42 19.25
C ASP A 87 10.73 -1.56 18.33
N GLY A 88 11.88 -1.44 17.68
CA GLY A 88 12.40 -2.45 16.76
C GLY A 88 11.51 -2.66 15.53
N ARG A 89 10.62 -1.74 15.18
CA ARG A 89 9.70 -1.89 14.05
C ARG A 89 10.13 -0.99 12.90
N PHE A 90 10.12 -1.56 11.69
CA PHE A 90 10.41 -0.86 10.45
C PHE A 90 9.34 -1.16 9.41
N LEU A 91 9.09 -0.23 8.48
CA LEU A 91 8.21 -0.45 7.34
C LEU A 91 8.80 0.14 6.06
N ALA A 92 8.32 -0.33 4.91
CA ALA A 92 8.68 0.24 3.62
C ALA A 92 7.94 1.56 3.43
N ASP A 93 8.65 2.67 3.60
CA ASP A 93 8.12 4.03 3.51
C ASP A 93 7.88 4.44 2.06
N ARG A 94 8.82 4.07 1.19
CA ARG A 94 8.82 4.40 -0.23
C ARG A 94 9.44 3.29 -1.04
N VAL A 95 8.83 2.98 -2.18
CA VAL A 95 9.28 1.96 -3.12
C VAL A 95 9.24 2.57 -4.51
N ILE A 96 10.35 2.53 -5.23
CA ILE A 96 10.49 3.00 -6.61
C ILE A 96 10.56 1.77 -7.50
N PHE A 97 9.65 1.68 -8.46
CA PHE A 97 9.56 0.56 -9.38
C PHE A 97 10.34 0.84 -10.66
N ASP A 98 11.13 -0.14 -11.09
CA ASP A 98 11.80 -0.13 -12.39
C ASP A 98 10.91 -0.67 -13.50
N GLN A 99 11.11 -0.18 -14.73
CA GLN A 99 10.31 -0.58 -15.89
C GLN A 99 10.56 -2.05 -16.29
N GLU A 100 11.70 -2.61 -15.90
CA GLU A 100 12.06 -4.00 -16.09
C GLU A 100 11.28 -4.94 -15.15
N GLY A 101 10.62 -4.41 -14.12
CA GLY A 101 9.80 -5.13 -13.15
C GLY A 101 10.60 -6.02 -12.19
N GLN A 102 11.82 -5.61 -11.83
CA GLN A 102 12.66 -6.32 -10.86
C GLN A 102 12.10 -6.17 -9.44
N ILE A 103 11.71 -4.94 -9.06
CA ILE A 103 11.03 -4.68 -7.80
C ILE A 103 9.54 -5.01 -7.92
N LYS A 104 9.07 -5.79 -6.95
CA LYS A 104 7.70 -6.29 -6.90
C LYS A 104 7.05 -5.92 -5.59
N TRP A 105 5.82 -5.44 -5.66
CA TRP A 105 4.90 -5.37 -4.55
C TRP A 105 3.92 -6.52 -4.69
N VAL A 106 3.68 -7.25 -3.62
CA VAL A 106 2.87 -8.47 -3.65
C VAL A 106 1.87 -8.42 -2.52
N TYR A 107 0.59 -8.60 -2.85
CA TYR A 107 -0.46 -8.84 -1.87
C TYR A 107 -0.72 -10.35 -1.79
N PHE A 108 -0.07 -10.99 -0.82
CA PHE A 108 -0.10 -12.43 -0.61
C PHE A 108 -0.01 -13.23 -1.93
N LYS A 109 -0.91 -14.18 -2.19
CA LYS A 109 -0.98 -14.94 -3.45
C LYS A 109 -2.02 -14.40 -4.43
N GLU A 110 -2.53 -13.20 -4.17
CA GLU A 110 -3.67 -12.64 -4.88
C GLU A 110 -3.22 -11.73 -6.03
N ALA A 111 -2.25 -10.86 -5.79
CA ALA A 111 -1.76 -9.93 -6.79
C ALA A 111 -0.27 -9.63 -6.65
N GLU A 112 0.33 -9.33 -7.80
CA GLU A 112 1.70 -8.88 -7.94
C GLU A 112 1.71 -7.62 -8.82
N PHE A 113 2.32 -6.56 -8.31
CA PHE A 113 2.52 -5.30 -8.99
C PHE A 113 4.01 -5.00 -9.15
N SER A 114 4.39 -4.42 -10.28
CA SER A 114 5.76 -3.97 -10.58
C SER A 114 5.70 -2.77 -11.52
N GLY A 115 6.84 -2.24 -11.96
CA GLY A 115 6.85 -1.13 -12.93
C GLY A 115 6.28 -1.48 -14.31
N LYS A 116 5.97 -2.75 -14.55
CA LYS A 116 5.23 -3.20 -15.74
C LYS A 116 3.71 -3.07 -15.58
N SER A 117 3.23 -3.02 -14.35
CA SER A 117 1.80 -2.95 -14.04
C SER A 117 1.21 -1.62 -14.47
N THR A 118 -0.04 -1.70 -14.91
CA THR A 118 -0.81 -0.57 -15.41
C THR A 118 -1.65 0.05 -14.32
N GLN A 119 -2.03 1.31 -14.54
CA GLN A 119 -3.03 1.99 -13.71
C GLN A 119 -4.32 1.17 -13.59
N ALA A 120 -4.84 0.64 -14.71
CA ALA A 120 -6.08 -0.12 -14.73
C ALA A 120 -6.01 -1.40 -13.87
N GLU A 121 -4.88 -2.11 -13.88
CA GLU A 121 -4.68 -3.27 -13.00
C GLU A 121 -4.67 -2.86 -11.51
N GLY A 122 -4.09 -1.70 -11.18
CA GLY A 122 -4.08 -1.17 -9.82
C GLY A 122 -5.48 -0.77 -9.34
N GLU A 123 -6.23 -0.06 -10.18
CA GLU A 123 -7.62 0.35 -9.91
C GLU A 123 -8.54 -0.86 -9.74
N ASP A 124 -8.44 -1.86 -10.62
CA ASP A 124 -9.27 -3.07 -10.55
C ASP A 124 -9.01 -3.87 -9.27
N PHE A 125 -7.74 -4.05 -8.90
CA PHE A 125 -7.39 -4.81 -7.71
C PHE A 125 -7.78 -4.10 -6.40
N MET A 126 -7.62 -2.78 -6.35
CA MET A 126 -8.00 -2.00 -5.17
C MET A 126 -9.51 -1.85 -5.06
N GLY A 127 -10.20 -1.74 -6.20
CA GLY A 127 -11.64 -1.51 -6.23
C GLY A 127 -12.01 -0.32 -5.35
N LYS A 128 -12.97 -0.52 -4.44
CA LYS A 128 -13.44 0.51 -3.51
C LYS A 128 -12.49 0.82 -2.34
N ASN A 129 -11.37 0.11 -2.20
CA ASN A 129 -10.42 0.33 -1.11
C ASN A 129 -9.43 1.47 -1.39
N ALA A 130 -9.45 2.02 -2.60
CA ALA A 130 -8.66 3.17 -2.97
C ALA A 130 -9.44 4.10 -3.89
N GLU A 131 -9.07 5.38 -3.88
CA GLU A 131 -9.65 6.41 -4.72
C GLU A 131 -8.57 7.30 -5.34
N PRO A 132 -8.81 7.90 -6.51
CA PRO A 132 -7.90 8.87 -7.08
C PRO A 132 -7.76 10.07 -6.13
N ILE A 133 -6.52 10.48 -5.88
CA ILE A 133 -6.22 11.64 -5.04
C ILE A 133 -5.25 12.59 -5.74
N GLN A 134 -5.15 13.81 -5.23
CA GLN A 134 -4.10 14.75 -5.61
C GLN A 134 -3.10 14.88 -4.47
N ILE A 135 -1.81 14.78 -4.79
CA ILE A 135 -0.72 14.99 -3.83
C ILE A 135 -0.14 16.39 -4.08
N TYR A 136 -0.34 17.29 -3.12
CA TYR A 136 0.22 18.65 -3.20
C TYR A 136 1.75 18.60 -3.35
N GLY A 137 2.28 19.39 -4.28
CA GLY A 137 3.72 19.41 -4.59
C GLY A 137 4.20 18.33 -5.56
N ARG A 138 3.32 17.42 -6.01
CA ARG A 138 3.59 16.43 -7.06
C ARG A 138 2.61 16.66 -8.23
N GLU A 139 2.90 17.67 -9.03
CA GLU A 139 2.07 18.09 -10.19
C GLU A 139 2.73 17.74 -11.53
N GLU A 140 3.35 16.57 -11.59
CA GLU A 140 3.98 16.09 -12.82
C GLU A 140 2.91 15.79 -13.89
N GLU A 141 3.22 16.11 -15.15
CA GLU A 141 2.36 15.74 -16.27
C GLU A 141 2.17 14.21 -16.32
N GLU A 142 0.94 13.78 -16.61
CA GLU A 142 0.55 12.36 -16.69
C GLU A 142 0.73 11.57 -15.39
N LEU A 143 0.88 12.25 -14.24
CA LEU A 143 0.89 11.60 -12.93
C LEU A 143 -0.55 11.32 -12.47
N PHE A 144 -0.79 10.07 -12.10
CA PHE A 144 -2.03 9.62 -11.48
C PHE A 144 -1.72 8.98 -10.13
N CYS A 145 -2.42 9.41 -9.09
CA CYS A 145 -2.23 8.92 -7.74
C CYS A 145 -3.48 8.20 -7.26
N LEU A 146 -3.33 6.94 -6.86
CA LEU A 146 -4.39 6.12 -6.27
C LEU A 146 -4.08 5.94 -4.79
N GLY A 147 -4.91 6.50 -3.91
CA GLY A 147 -4.72 6.44 -2.47
C GLY A 147 -5.65 5.46 -1.79
N GLY A 148 -5.10 4.58 -0.95
CA GLY A 148 -5.85 3.58 -0.20
C GLY A 148 -5.53 3.60 1.29
N ARG A 149 -6.46 3.09 2.10
CA ARG A 149 -6.30 2.93 3.55
C ARG A 149 -6.21 1.46 3.93
N PHE A 150 -5.41 1.15 4.95
CA PHE A 150 -5.43 -0.19 5.51
C PHE A 150 -6.71 -0.41 6.34
N THR A 151 -7.27 -1.61 6.27
CA THR A 151 -8.51 -1.92 7.01
C THR A 151 -8.27 -1.79 8.51
N HIS A 152 -9.19 -1.09 9.19
CA HIS A 152 -9.13 -0.82 10.63
C HIS A 152 -7.90 -0.05 11.08
N SER A 153 -7.30 0.72 10.17
CA SER A 153 -6.17 1.59 10.48
C SER A 153 -6.39 2.98 9.92
N ASP A 154 -5.74 3.95 10.54
CA ASP A 154 -5.80 5.32 10.05
C ASP A 154 -4.78 5.62 8.95
N ASP A 155 -3.73 4.81 8.87
CA ASP A 155 -2.69 4.88 7.85
C ASP A 155 -3.05 4.12 6.55
N GLY A 156 -2.22 4.31 5.54
CA GLY A 156 -2.48 3.84 4.20
C GLY A 156 -1.26 3.96 3.29
N PHE A 157 -1.54 4.08 1.99
CA PHE A 157 -0.52 4.15 0.97
C PHE A 157 -1.04 4.90 -0.26
N PHE A 158 -0.11 5.31 -1.11
CA PHE A 158 -0.38 5.82 -2.44
C PHE A 158 0.36 4.98 -3.46
N PHE A 159 -0.33 4.57 -4.53
CA PHE A 159 0.30 4.14 -5.77
C PHE A 159 0.35 5.31 -6.75
N LEU A 160 1.53 5.55 -7.29
CA LEU A 160 1.77 6.60 -8.28
C LEU A 160 2.03 5.94 -9.62
N PHE A 161 1.27 6.36 -10.61
CA PHE A 161 1.37 5.93 -11.99
C PHE A 161 1.79 7.11 -12.85
N LYS A 162 2.74 6.89 -13.75
CA LYS A 162 3.14 7.87 -14.76
C LYS A 162 3.08 7.22 -16.12
N GLN A 163 2.46 7.89 -17.09
CA GLN A 163 2.22 7.29 -18.42
C GLN A 163 1.50 5.94 -18.32
N GLY A 164 0.58 5.83 -17.35
CA GLY A 164 -0.18 4.62 -17.08
C GLY A 164 0.61 3.45 -16.48
N LYS A 165 1.88 3.64 -16.08
CA LYS A 165 2.73 2.61 -15.45
C LYS A 165 3.05 2.94 -14.00
N LEU A 166 3.05 1.92 -13.14
CA LEU A 166 3.39 2.08 -11.73
C LEU A 166 4.85 2.52 -11.59
N ILE A 167 5.09 3.63 -10.90
CA ILE A 167 6.45 4.15 -10.67
C ILE A 167 6.82 4.18 -9.20
N GLU A 168 5.84 4.29 -8.31
CA GLU A 168 6.11 4.44 -6.88
C GLU A 168 4.96 3.93 -6.01
N LEU A 169 5.33 3.33 -4.87
CA LEU A 169 4.46 3.19 -3.71
C LEU A 169 5.02 4.06 -2.59
N GLN A 170 4.14 4.76 -1.89
CA GLN A 170 4.50 5.53 -0.71
C GLN A 170 3.55 5.20 0.45
N TYR A 171 4.09 5.00 1.64
CA TYR A 171 3.33 4.92 2.88
C TYR A 171 2.80 6.31 3.27
N TRP A 172 1.61 6.34 3.86
CA TRP A 172 1.03 7.57 4.39
C TRP A 172 0.37 7.33 5.74
N SER A 173 0.51 8.29 6.65
CA SER A 173 -0.23 8.37 7.91
C SER A 173 -0.84 9.76 8.05
N PRO A 174 -1.99 9.91 8.72
CA PRO A 174 -2.58 11.21 8.95
C PRO A 174 -1.69 12.08 9.84
N CYS A 175 -1.80 13.38 9.58
CA CYS A 175 -1.66 14.43 10.56
C CYS A 175 -3.07 14.77 11.07
#